data_AF-A0A5K7Z903-F1
#
_entry.id   AF-A0A5K7Z903-F1
#
_cell.length_a   1.000
_cell.length_b   1.000
_cell.length_c   1.000
_cell.angle_alpha   90.00
_cell.angle_beta   90.00
_cell.angle_gamma   90.00
#
_symmetry.space_group_name_H-M   'P 1'
#
loop_
_entity.id
_entity.type
_entity.pdbx_description
1 polymer ?
#
loop_
_entity_poly.entity_id
_entity_poly.type
_entity_poly.pdbx_seq_one_letter_code
_entity_poly.pdbx_strand_id
1 'polypeptide(L)'
;MHNTYTLTSKTYIDLDQPEIYQRFMQEYLELLRSKLQQYKIMDQNGDLREIRYSCGQDHDPRNPNWKPFQYLEQICRKYGYDDMEARDVIEDQIGRRLVCECLLFDG
;
A
#
# COMPACT_ATOMS: atom_id res chain seq x y z
N MET A 1 -26.89 -12.03 21.93
CA MET A 1 -26.52 -10.61 22.01
C MET A 1 -25.10 -10.54 22.54
N HIS A 2 -24.10 -10.45 21.66
CA HIS A 2 -22.72 -10.25 22.06
C HIS A 2 -22.42 -8.75 21.97
N ASN A 3 -22.18 -8.14 23.13
CA ASN A 3 -21.68 -6.78 23.24
C ASN A 3 -20.24 -6.76 22.72
N THR A 4 -20.03 -6.42 21.45
CA THR A 4 -18.72 -6.13 20.90
C THR A 4 -18.47 -4.63 21.05
N TYR A 5 -18.02 -4.21 22.22
CA TYR A 5 -17.25 -2.98 22.31
C TYR A 5 -15.94 -3.25 21.57
N THR A 6 -15.91 -2.99 20.27
CA THR A 6 -14.66 -2.90 19.51
C THR A 6 -13.88 -1.78 20.16
N LEU A 7 -12.85 -2.15 20.93
CA LEU A 7 -11.78 -1.23 21.27
C LEU A 7 -11.22 -0.78 19.93
N THR A 8 -11.65 0.38 19.44
CA THR A 8 -11.18 0.90 18.16
C THR A 8 -9.67 1.04 18.29
N SER A 9 -8.95 0.27 17.48
CA SER A 9 -7.50 0.29 17.53
C SER A 9 -7.00 1.69 17.22
N LYS A 10 -5.81 2.01 17.71
CA LYS A 10 -5.17 3.29 17.37
C LYS A 10 -5.07 3.47 15.86
N THR A 11 -4.80 2.39 15.12
CA THR A 11 -4.70 2.39 13.65
C THR A 11 -5.99 2.89 13.02
N TYR A 12 -7.14 2.30 13.38
CA TYR A 12 -8.43 2.69 12.83
C TYR A 12 -8.80 4.13 13.20
N ILE A 13 -8.60 4.53 14.46
CA ILE A 13 -8.93 5.90 14.90
C ILE A 13 -8.10 6.95 14.17
N ASP A 14 -6.82 6.69 13.98
CA ASP A 14 -5.91 7.61 13.32
C ASP A 14 -6.18 7.64 11.81
N LEU A 15 -6.29 6.48 11.15
CA LEU A 15 -6.45 6.41 9.69
C LEU A 15 -7.88 6.71 9.20
N ASP A 16 -8.88 6.76 10.09
CA ASP A 16 -10.21 7.30 9.77
C ASP A 16 -10.19 8.83 9.63
N GLN A 17 -9.19 9.51 10.22
CA GLN A 17 -9.03 10.96 10.10
C GLN A 17 -8.37 11.32 8.75
N PRO A 18 -9.03 12.11 7.87
CA PRO A 18 -8.54 12.37 6.52
C PRO A 18 -7.14 12.98 6.47
N GLU A 19 -6.82 13.90 7.40
CA GLU A 19 -5.51 14.57 7.44
C GLU A 19 -4.38 13.61 7.82
N ILE A 20 -4.63 12.71 8.78
CA ILE A 20 -3.66 11.72 9.21
C ILE A 20 -3.49 10.66 8.13
N TYR A 21 -4.60 10.17 7.57
CA TYR A 21 -4.59 9.24 6.43
C TYR A 21 -3.81 9.80 5.25
N GLN A 22 -4.08 11.04 4.84
CA GLN A 22 -3.38 11.67 3.72
C GLN A 22 -1.88 11.76 3.97
N ARG A 23 -1.47 12.17 5.18
CA ARG A 23 -0.05 12.23 5.54
C ARG A 23 0.60 10.84 5.54
N PHE A 24 -0.06 9.86 6.15
CA PHE A 24 0.41 8.48 6.17
C PHE A 24 0.58 7.93 4.76
N MET A 25 -0.43 8.10 3.90
CA MET A 25 -0.39 7.65 2.51
C MET A 25 0.66 8.39 1.69
N GLN A 26 0.87 9.68 1.93
CA GLN A 26 1.95 10.41 1.25
C GLN A 26 3.31 9.81 1.59
N GLU A 27 3.62 9.65 2.88
CA GLU A 27 4.89 9.05 3.32
C GLU A 27 5.03 7.60 2.83
N TYR A 28 3.93 6.84 2.78
CA TYR A 28 3.91 5.48 2.26
C TYR A 28 4.21 5.43 0.77
N LEU A 29 3.55 6.25 -0.04
CA LEU A 29 3.77 6.31 -1.48
C LEU A 29 5.18 6.82 -1.82
N GLU A 30 5.74 7.75 -1.05
CA GLU A 30 7.12 8.21 -1.18
C GLU A 30 8.11 7.07 -0.88
N LEU A 31 7.87 6.30 0.19
CA LEU A 31 8.67 5.11 0.49
C LEU A 31 8.61 4.11 -0.67
N LEU A 32 7.41 3.81 -1.18
CA LEU A 32 7.26 2.88 -2.29
C LEU A 32 7.98 3.35 -3.56
N ARG A 33 7.87 4.64 -3.93
CA ARG A 33 8.59 5.20 -5.08
C ARG A 33 10.11 5.07 -4.96
N SER A 34 10.65 5.11 -3.74
CA SER A 34 12.09 4.93 -3.48
C SER A 34 12.56 3.47 -3.54
N LYS A 35 11.63 2.51 -3.45
CA LYS A 35 11.93 1.08 -3.30
C LYS A 35 11.50 0.22 -4.50
N LEU A 36 10.41 0.59 -5.16
CA LEU A 36 9.87 -0.11 -6.30
C LEU A 36 10.67 0.23 -7.56
N GLN A 37 10.71 -0.73 -8.49
CA GLN A 37 11.31 -0.53 -9.78
C GLN A 37 10.36 0.26 -10.67
N GLN A 38 10.90 1.30 -11.32
CA GLN A 38 10.15 2.17 -12.21
C GLN A 38 10.43 1.80 -13.67
N TYR A 39 9.37 1.59 -14.44
CA TYR A 39 9.43 1.25 -15.87
C TYR A 39 8.73 2.31 -16.69
N LYS A 40 9.41 2.80 -17.74
CA LYS A 40 8.82 3.71 -18.72
C LYS A 40 8.23 2.89 -19.86
N ILE A 41 6.93 3.01 -20.05
CA ILE A 41 6.26 2.47 -21.23
C ILE A 41 6.29 3.55 -22.29
N MET A 42 7.03 3.26 -23.35
CA MET A 42 7.09 4.11 -24.54
C MET A 42 5.98 3.69 -25.51
N ASP A 43 5.42 4.65 -26.25
CA ASP A 43 4.53 4.34 -27.35
C ASP A 43 5.32 3.90 -28.62
N GLN A 44 4.60 3.66 -29.71
CA GLN A 44 5.20 3.25 -30.99
C GLN A 44 6.09 4.33 -31.63
N ASN A 45 5.94 5.59 -31.22
CA ASN A 45 6.70 6.74 -31.71
C ASN A 45 7.92 7.04 -30.83
N GLY A 46 8.07 6.34 -29.70
CA GLY A 46 9.14 6.59 -28.73
C GLY A 46 8.81 7.71 -27.75
N ASP A 47 7.55 8.12 -27.62
CA ASP A 47 7.08 9.07 -26.61
C ASP A 47 6.70 8.34 -25.32
N LEU A 48 6.93 8.99 -24.17
CA LEU A 48 6.58 8.43 -22.87
C LEU A 48 5.06 8.37 -22.73
N ARG A 49 4.51 7.16 -22.70
CA ARG A 49 3.08 6.92 -22.50
C ARG A 49 2.72 6.81 -21.02
N GLU A 50 3.47 6.01 -20.28
CA GLU A 50 3.11 5.65 -18.91
C GLU A 50 4.36 5.33 -18.09
N ILE A 51 4.29 5.59 -16.79
CA ILE A 51 5.28 5.15 -15.81
C ILE A 51 4.61 4.08 -14.94
N ARG A 52 5.16 2.87 -14.95
CA ARG A 52 4.70 1.78 -14.08
C ARG A 52 5.67 1.51 -12.96
N TYR A 53 5.14 0.99 -11.86
CA TYR A 53 5.91 0.56 -10.72
C TYR A 53 5.74 -0.95 -10.53
N SER A 54 6.81 -1.64 -10.17
CA SER A 54 6.77 -3.08 -9.88
C SER A 54 7.65 -3.39 -8.68
N CYS A 55 7.23 -4.39 -7.89
CA CYS A 55 8.07 -4.94 -6.83
C CYS A 55 9.22 -5.83 -7.37
N GLY A 56 9.26 -6.06 -8.69
CA GLY A 56 10.31 -6.82 -9.36
C GLY A 56 10.24 -8.33 -9.10
N GLN A 57 9.13 -8.82 -8.54
CA GLN A 57 8.89 -10.21 -8.22
C GLN A 57 7.58 -10.69 -8.84
N ASP A 58 7.53 -11.96 -9.22
CA ASP A 58 6.27 -12.60 -9.61
C ASP A 58 5.34 -12.65 -8.40
N HIS A 59 4.11 -12.14 -8.56
CA HIS A 59 3.05 -12.17 -7.54
C HIS A 59 2.44 -13.58 -7.40
N ASP A 60 3.29 -14.59 -7.23
CA ASP A 60 2.92 -15.98 -6.95
C ASP A 60 3.22 -16.26 -5.46
N PRO A 61 2.24 -16.72 -4.67
CA PRO A 61 2.47 -17.16 -3.28
C PRO A 61 3.56 -18.21 -3.10
N ARG A 62 3.93 -18.94 -4.17
CA ARG A 62 5.02 -19.93 -4.17
C ARG A 62 6.40 -19.29 -4.32
N ASN A 63 6.48 -18.01 -4.71
CA ASN A 63 7.74 -17.29 -4.82
C ASN A 63 8.19 -16.82 -3.42
N PRO A 64 9.24 -17.40 -2.83
CA PRO A 64 9.69 -17.02 -1.47
C PRO A 64 10.29 -15.61 -1.40
N ASN A 65 10.65 -15.04 -2.55
CA ASN A 65 11.16 -13.66 -2.62
C ASN A 65 10.02 -12.64 -2.70
N TRP A 66 8.80 -13.09 -3.02
CA TRP A 66 7.64 -12.21 -3.03
C TRP A 66 7.18 -11.97 -1.59
N LYS A 67 7.48 -10.76 -1.10
CA LYS A 67 7.05 -10.28 0.21
C LYS A 67 6.00 -9.20 0.02
N PRO A 68 4.71 -9.56 -0.06
CA PRO A 68 3.66 -8.57 -0.22
C PRO A 68 3.61 -7.67 1.02
N PHE A 69 3.44 -6.36 0.82
CA PHE A 69 3.24 -5.38 1.90
C PHE A 69 4.42 -5.21 2.89
N GLN A 70 5.64 -5.59 2.50
CA GLN A 70 6.80 -5.43 3.39
C GLN A 70 7.07 -3.95 3.74
N TYR A 71 6.77 -3.02 2.82
CA TYR A 71 6.96 -1.59 3.09
C TYR A 71 5.78 -1.00 3.86
N LEU A 72 4.58 -1.55 3.73
CA LEU A 72 3.46 -1.25 4.62
C LEU A 72 3.82 -1.60 6.06
N GLU A 73 4.33 -2.81 6.29
CA GLU A 73 4.79 -3.23 7.62
C GLU A 73 5.86 -2.27 8.17
N GLN A 74 6.80 -1.86 7.32
CA GLN A 74 7.85 -0.91 7.70
C GLN A 74 7.28 0.44 8.15
N ILE A 75 6.35 1.02 7.39
CA ILE A 75 5.77 2.32 7.76
C ILE A 75 4.82 2.18 8.95
N CYS A 76 4.02 1.12 9.04
CA CYS A 76 3.16 0.87 10.21
C CYS A 76 3.98 0.77 11.50
N ARG A 77 5.14 0.09 11.48
CA ARG A 77 6.08 0.08 12.61
C ARG A 77 6.58 1.46 13.02
N LYS A 78 6.77 2.38 12.07
CA LYS A 78 7.17 3.77 12.35
C LYS A 78 6.07 4.54 13.10
N TYR A 79 4.81 4.28 12.79
CA TYR A 79 3.65 4.96 13.40
C TYR A 79 3.08 4.22 14.62
N GLY A 80 3.52 2.99 14.87
CA GLY A 80 2.94 2.11 15.89
C GLY A 80 1.54 1.61 15.51
N TYR A 81 1.31 1.42 14.21
CA TYR A 81 0.08 0.89 13.66
C TYR A 81 0.18 -0.62 13.43
N ASP A 82 -0.97 -1.28 13.45
CA ASP A 82 -1.13 -2.64 12.96
C ASP A 82 -1.19 -2.61 11.42
N ASP A 83 -0.37 -3.43 10.78
CA ASP A 83 -0.22 -3.46 9.32
C ASP A 83 -1.40 -4.12 8.62
N MET A 84 -2.08 -5.08 9.27
CA MET A 84 -3.30 -5.68 8.73
C MET A 84 -4.45 -4.69 8.76
N GLU A 85 -4.65 -3.99 9.87
CA GLU A 85 -5.68 -2.96 10.00
C GLU A 85 -5.42 -1.78 9.06
N ALA A 86 -4.17 -1.32 8.96
CA ALA A 86 -3.81 -0.26 8.02
C ALA A 86 -4.10 -0.68 6.58
N ARG A 87 -3.81 -1.93 6.22
CA ARG A 87 -4.13 -2.47 4.90
C ARG A 87 -5.63 -2.47 4.64
N ASP A 88 -6.43 -2.95 5.59
CA ASP A 88 -7.90 -2.98 5.43
C ASP A 88 -8.45 -1.57 5.21
N VAL A 89 -8.00 -0.58 6.00
CA VAL A 89 -8.40 0.83 5.80
C VAL A 89 -8.00 1.34 4.42
N ILE A 90 -6.76 1.06 3.96
CA ILE A 90 -6.30 1.47 2.63
C ILE A 90 -7.16 0.83 1.54
N GLU A 91 -7.39 -0.48 1.61
CA GLU A 91 -8.18 -1.24 0.63
C GLU A 91 -9.64 -0.75 0.55
N ASP A 92 -10.22 -0.41 1.71
CA ASP A 92 -11.57 0.17 1.81
C ASP A 92 -11.60 1.58 1.19
N GLN A 93 -10.61 2.42 1.45
CA GLN A 93 -10.53 3.79 0.91
C GLN A 93 -10.31 3.82 -0.61
N ILE A 94 -9.49 2.92 -1.15
CA ILE A 94 -9.28 2.80 -2.60
C ILE A 94 -10.38 1.99 -3.31
N GLY A 95 -11.25 1.30 -2.56
CA GLY A 95 -12.35 0.50 -3.08
C GLY A 95 -11.93 -0.79 -3.80
N ARG A 96 -10.74 -1.33 -3.53
CA ARG A 96 -10.26 -2.59 -4.12
C ARG A 96 -9.26 -3.31 -3.21
N ARG A 97 -9.22 -4.63 -3.35
CA ARG A 97 -8.23 -5.50 -2.69
C ARG A 97 -6.88 -5.41 -3.41
N LEU A 98 -5.80 -5.33 -2.63
CA LEU A 98 -4.44 -5.35 -3.15
C LEU A 98 -3.84 -6.72 -2.86
N VAL A 99 -3.13 -7.31 -3.82
CA VAL A 99 -2.27 -8.48 -3.54
C VAL A 99 -0.83 -8.08 -3.26
N CYS A 100 -0.42 -6.89 -3.72
CA CYS A 100 0.90 -6.33 -3.49
C CYS A 100 0.80 -4.80 -3.46
N GLU A 101 1.66 -4.16 -2.68
CA GLU A 101 1.75 -2.70 -2.54
C GLU A 101 2.17 -1.97 -3.82
N CYS A 102 2.83 -2.64 -4.78
CA CYS A 102 3.13 -2.00 -6.07
C CYS A 102 1.86 -1.73 -6.90
N LEU A 103 0.77 -2.47 -6.65
CA LEU A 103 -0.50 -2.25 -7.32
C LEU A 103 -1.17 -0.94 -6.91
N LEU A 104 -0.72 -0.26 -5.84
CA LEU A 104 -1.20 1.07 -5.47
C LEU A 104 -1.01 2.11 -6.59
N PHE A 105 -0.05 1.88 -7.48
CA PHE A 105 0.20 2.73 -8.64
C PHE A 105 -0.51 2.24 -9.92
N ASP A 106 -1.05 1.03 -9.91
CA ASP A 106 -1.86 0.51 -11.02
C ASP A 106 -3.29 1.03 -10.84
N GLY A 107 -3.64 2.08 -11.60
CA GLY A 107 -4.94 2.75 -11.58
C GLY A 107 -5.22 3.45 -12.90
#